data_AF-A0A1W0X680-F1
#
_entry.id   AF-A0A1W0X680-F1
#
_cell.length_a   1.000
_cell.length_b   1.000
_cell.length_c   1.000
_cell.angle_alpha   90.00
_cell.angle_beta   90.00
_cell.angle_gamma   90.00
#
_symmetry.space_group_name_H-M   'P 1'
#
loop_
_entity.id
_entity.type
_entity.pdbx_description
1 polymer ?
#
loop_
_entity_poly.entity_id
_entity_poly.type
_entity_poly.pdbx_seq_one_letter_code
_entity_poly.pdbx_strand_id
1 'polypeptide(L)'
;MKYKFLLLVYANGPLTDEEFVLLRRRPPRVKHKYRARAFSLPATSAKHCKDLFRVAKADIMRIIRLLDMPEKFKLKGRLSVSSVEAITAPDDFILHLAGPFEGARHDAFTYLESQAESMLREKMEEVGGQFRLYGDPAYTLSDYLITPFRKATQRDEIEFN
;
A
#
# COMPACT_ATOMS: atom_id res chain seq x y z
N MET A 1 18.03 14.95 7.10
CA MET A 1 19.32 15.31 6.47
C MET A 1 20.47 14.52 7.11
N LYS A 2 21.36 13.90 6.33
CA LYS A 2 22.50 13.13 6.88
C LYS A 2 23.55 14.12 7.40
N TYR A 3 24.10 13.88 8.60
CA TYR A 3 25.03 14.79 9.30
C TYR A 3 26.23 15.26 8.44
N LYS A 4 26.78 14.35 7.61
CA LYS A 4 27.88 14.68 6.68
C LYS A 4 27.52 15.78 5.66
N PHE A 5 26.26 15.82 5.23
CA PHE A 5 25.78 16.84 4.29
C PHE A 5 25.62 18.20 4.97
N LEU A 6 25.13 18.22 6.21
CA LEU A 6 25.03 19.46 7.02
C LEU A 6 26.41 20.09 7.24
N LEU A 7 27.42 19.28 7.55
CA LEU A 7 28.82 19.75 7.70
C LEU A 7 29.38 20.32 6.41
N LEU A 8 29.11 19.67 5.27
CA LEU A 8 29.59 20.13 3.97
C LEU A 8 28.98 21.49 3.63
N VAL A 9 27.67 21.66 3.83
CA VAL A 9 26.97 22.91 3.55
C VAL A 9 27.43 24.03 4.50
N TYR A 10 27.70 23.73 5.78
CA TYR A 10 28.27 24.71 6.70
C TYR A 10 29.70 25.12 6.32
N ALA A 11 30.55 24.16 5.97
CA ALA A 11 31.94 24.44 5.57
C ALA A 11 32.04 25.27 4.28
N ASN A 12 31.02 25.24 3.41
CA ASN A 12 30.99 26.02 2.18
C ASN A 12 30.39 27.43 2.34
N GLY A 13 29.96 27.81 3.56
CA GLY A 13 29.43 29.14 3.86
C GLY A 13 27.92 29.43 3.70
N PRO A 14 27.06 28.61 3.07
CA PRO A 14 25.62 28.91 3.00
C PRO A 14 24.82 28.67 4.29
N LEU A 15 25.45 28.21 5.38
CA LEU A 15 24.83 28.11 6.69
C LEU A 15 25.60 28.95 7.69
N THR A 16 24.87 29.80 8.42
CA THR A 16 25.39 30.49 9.60
C THR A 16 25.53 29.52 10.79
N ASP A 17 26.29 29.93 11.82
CA ASP A 17 26.46 29.15 13.05
C ASP A 17 25.12 28.82 13.72
N GLU A 18 24.21 29.78 13.74
CA GLU A 18 22.88 29.65 14.33
C GLU A 18 22.02 28.64 13.57
N GLU A 19 22.01 28.73 12.23
CA GLU A 19 21.29 27.79 11.37
C GLU A 19 21.87 26.38 11.44
N PHE A 20 23.21 26.26 11.50
CA PHE A 20 23.88 24.98 11.68
C PHE A 20 23.50 24.33 13.02
N VAL A 21 23.49 25.09 14.11
CA VAL A 21 23.07 24.60 15.44
C VAL A 21 21.60 24.19 15.45
N LEU A 22 20.72 24.97 14.82
CA LEU A 22 19.29 24.68 14.68
C LEU A 22 19.04 23.40 13.88
N LEU A 23 19.70 23.24 12.73
CA LEU A 23 19.53 22.06 11.87
C LEU A 23 20.25 20.82 12.39
N ARG A 24 21.29 20.99 13.22
CA ARG A 24 21.96 19.89 13.94
C ARG A 24 21.09 19.33 15.05
N ARG A 25 20.25 20.16 15.68
CA ARG A 25 19.30 19.70 16.69
C ARG A 25 18.31 18.75 16.03
N ARG A 26 18.46 17.45 16.30
CA ARG A 26 17.38 16.51 16.03
C ARG A 26 16.20 16.93 16.90
N PRO A 27 15.02 17.22 16.32
CA PRO A 27 13.84 17.38 17.16
C PRO A 27 13.70 16.11 18.00
N PRO A 28 13.32 16.21 19.29
CA PRO A 28 13.07 15.04 20.10
C PRO A 28 12.09 14.15 19.32
N ARG A 29 12.36 12.84 19.28
CA ARG A 29 11.42 11.90 18.68
C ARG A 29 10.11 12.02 19.46
N VAL A 30 9.14 12.74 18.91
CA VAL A 30 7.78 12.77 19.43
C VAL A 30 7.24 11.38 19.20
N LYS A 31 7.25 10.54 20.26
CA LYS A 31 6.53 9.27 20.24
C LYS A 31 5.05 9.63 20.28
N HIS A 32 4.43 9.83 19.12
CA HIS A 32 2.98 9.85 19.04
C HIS A 32 2.49 8.51 19.58
N LYS A 33 1.93 8.49 20.80
CA LYS A 33 1.22 7.32 21.33
C LYS A 33 -0.12 7.23 20.61
N TYR A 34 -0.10 6.87 19.32
CA TYR A 34 -1.31 6.41 18.66
C TYR A 34 -1.73 5.10 19.36
N ARG A 35 -2.74 5.18 20.23
CA ARG A 35 -3.46 4.01 20.71
C ARG A 35 -4.46 3.62 19.63
N ALA A 36 -3.98 2.99 18.56
CA ALA A 36 -4.86 2.34 17.61
C ALA A 36 -5.66 1.28 18.36
N ARG A 37 -6.99 1.29 18.20
CA ARG A 37 -7.83 0.19 18.68
C ARG A 37 -7.55 -1.02 17.81
N ALA A 38 -7.45 -2.20 18.43
CA ALA A 38 -7.34 -3.44 17.67
C ALA A 38 -8.56 -3.60 16.76
N PHE A 39 -8.32 -3.96 15.50
CA PHE A 39 -9.39 -4.19 14.54
C PHE A 39 -10.23 -5.41 14.96
N SER A 40 -11.56 -5.32 14.78
CA SER A 40 -12.49 -6.40 15.10
C SER A 40 -13.61 -6.45 14.07
N LEU A 41 -13.55 -7.43 13.17
CA LEU A 41 -14.57 -7.62 12.13
C LEU A 41 -15.99 -7.79 12.71
N PRO A 42 -16.22 -8.53 13.81
CA PRO A 42 -17.54 -8.62 14.42
C PRO A 42 -18.11 -7.25 14.84
N ALA A 43 -17.27 -6.37 15.39
CA ALA A 43 -17.65 -5.03 15.83
C ALA A 43 -17.86 -4.03 14.67
N THR A 44 -17.32 -4.31 13.49
CA THR A 44 -17.47 -3.46 12.29
C THR A 44 -18.85 -3.65 11.64
N SER A 45 -19.55 -2.56 11.31
CA SER A 45 -20.87 -2.65 10.67
C SER A 45 -20.75 -3.06 9.20
N ALA A 46 -21.79 -3.70 8.63
CA ALA A 46 -21.78 -4.13 7.24
C ALA A 46 -21.64 -2.95 6.26
N LYS A 47 -22.27 -1.81 6.57
CA LYS A 47 -22.11 -0.57 5.83
C LYS A 47 -20.66 -0.09 5.87
N HIS A 48 -20.04 -0.08 7.06
CA HIS A 48 -18.65 0.33 7.21
C HIS A 48 -17.68 -0.61 6.48
N CYS A 49 -17.93 -1.93 6.48
CA CYS A 49 -17.13 -2.86 5.68
C CYS A 49 -17.22 -2.54 4.19
N LYS A 50 -18.42 -2.27 3.67
CA LYS A 50 -18.63 -1.95 2.26
C LYS A 50 -18.01 -0.61 1.87
N ASP A 51 -18.15 0.40 2.74
CA ASP A 51 -17.64 1.75 2.48
C ASP A 51 -16.11 1.81 2.60
N LEU A 52 -15.52 1.12 3.59
CA LEU A 52 -14.08 1.23 3.91
C LEU A 52 -13.22 0.14 3.22
N PHE A 53 -13.74 -1.08 3.08
CA PHE A 53 -13.00 -2.22 2.51
C PHE A 53 -13.45 -2.58 1.10
N ARG A 54 -14.50 -1.94 0.57
CA ARG A 54 -15.15 -2.25 -0.73
C ARG A 54 -15.61 -3.72 -0.86
N VAL A 55 -15.68 -4.46 0.25
CA VAL A 55 -16.10 -5.86 0.32
C VAL A 55 -17.24 -5.98 1.33
N ALA A 56 -18.27 -6.76 0.98
CA ALA A 56 -19.35 -7.03 1.91
C ALA A 56 -18.86 -7.87 3.09
N LYS A 57 -19.35 -7.55 4.30
CA LYS A 57 -18.93 -8.24 5.54
C LYS A 57 -19.04 -9.77 5.47
N ALA A 58 -20.06 -10.27 4.78
CA ALA A 58 -20.28 -11.71 4.60
C ALA A 58 -19.27 -12.38 3.67
N ASP A 59 -18.70 -11.63 2.71
CA ASP A 59 -17.82 -12.17 1.69
C ASP A 59 -16.35 -12.19 2.13
N ILE A 60 -15.96 -11.40 3.14
CA ILE A 60 -14.59 -11.38 3.68
C ILE A 60 -14.12 -12.80 4.03
N MET A 61 -14.92 -13.55 4.79
CA MET A 61 -14.56 -14.92 5.16
C MET A 61 -14.58 -15.89 3.97
N ARG A 62 -15.37 -15.61 2.93
CA ARG A 62 -15.39 -16.42 1.71
C ARG A 62 -14.10 -16.20 0.92
N ILE A 63 -13.65 -14.95 0.80
CA ILE A 63 -12.42 -14.59 0.10
C ILE A 63 -11.20 -15.22 0.80
N ILE A 64 -11.10 -15.13 2.14
CA ILE A 64 -10.01 -15.79 2.90
C ILE A 64 -9.92 -17.28 2.56
N ARG A 65 -11.07 -17.97 2.53
CA ARG A 65 -11.13 -19.40 2.20
C ARG A 65 -10.81 -19.68 0.73
N LEU A 66 -11.31 -18.86 -0.19
CA LEU A 66 -11.08 -19.04 -1.63
C LEU A 66 -9.62 -18.80 -2.01
N LEU A 67 -8.96 -17.87 -1.33
CA LEU A 67 -7.53 -17.56 -1.54
C LEU A 67 -6.59 -18.46 -0.71
N ASP A 68 -7.14 -19.42 0.02
CA ASP A 68 -6.39 -20.30 0.95
C ASP A 68 -5.41 -19.53 1.86
N MET A 69 -5.87 -18.38 2.36
CA MET A 69 -5.02 -17.50 3.16
C MET A 69 -4.81 -18.10 4.56
N PRO A 70 -3.57 -18.18 5.06
CA PRO A 70 -3.30 -18.63 6.41
C PRO A 70 -3.89 -17.65 7.42
N GLU A 71 -4.22 -18.14 8.62
CA GLU A 71 -4.86 -17.33 9.68
C GLU A 71 -4.04 -16.08 10.02
N LYS A 72 -2.70 -16.20 10.01
CA LYS A 72 -1.76 -15.11 10.28
C LYS A 72 -0.52 -15.18 9.40
N PHE A 73 -0.02 -14.01 9.06
CA PHE A 73 1.26 -13.79 8.38
C PHE A 73 2.26 -13.17 9.36
N LYS A 74 3.55 -13.47 9.17
CA LYS A 74 4.64 -12.78 9.85
C LYS A 74 5.32 -11.83 8.85
N LEU A 75 5.24 -10.54 9.13
CA LEU A 75 5.91 -9.49 8.37
C LEU A 75 7.30 -9.18 8.97
N LYS A 76 8.13 -8.49 8.19
CA LYS A 76 9.47 -8.06 8.63
C LYS A 76 9.35 -7.13 9.84
N GLY A 77 10.15 -7.38 10.89
CA GLY A 77 10.14 -6.56 12.11
C GLY A 77 9.31 -7.09 13.28
N ARG A 78 8.96 -8.39 13.30
CA ARG A 78 8.12 -9.06 14.32
C ARG A 78 6.65 -8.64 14.32
N LEU A 79 6.19 -7.99 13.25
CA LEU A 79 4.78 -7.68 13.08
C LEU A 79 4.05 -8.93 12.57
N SER A 80 2.91 -9.27 13.19
CA SER A 80 2.03 -10.34 12.72
C SER A 80 0.68 -9.74 12.39
N VAL A 81 0.12 -10.13 11.24
CA VAL A 81 -1.14 -9.61 10.71
C VAL A 81 -2.03 -10.80 10.39
N SER A 82 -3.31 -10.72 10.74
CA SER A 82 -4.30 -11.74 10.38
C SER A 82 -4.76 -11.61 8.93
N SER A 83 -5.25 -12.69 8.33
CA SER A 83 -5.83 -12.64 6.97
C SER A 83 -7.09 -11.79 6.88
N VAL A 84 -7.82 -11.62 7.98
CA VAL A 84 -8.90 -10.64 8.04
C VAL A 84 -8.35 -9.23 7.91
N GLU A 85 -7.36 -8.86 8.73
CA GLU A 85 -6.73 -7.52 8.67
C GLU A 85 -6.07 -7.25 7.31
N ALA A 86 -5.53 -8.28 6.65
CA ALA A 86 -4.92 -8.15 5.32
C ALA A 86 -5.95 -7.84 4.22
N ILE A 87 -7.16 -8.45 4.28
CA ILE A 87 -8.25 -8.18 3.33
C ILE A 87 -8.99 -6.89 3.67
N THR A 88 -9.06 -6.53 4.95
CA THR A 88 -9.76 -5.34 5.44
C THR A 88 -8.82 -4.17 5.68
N ALA A 89 -7.69 -4.11 4.98
CA ALA A 89 -6.83 -2.93 5.01
C ALA A 89 -7.62 -1.75 4.39
N PRO A 90 -7.81 -0.64 5.12
CA PRO A 90 -8.46 0.54 4.56
C PRO A 90 -7.62 1.13 3.42
N ASP A 91 -8.31 1.67 2.41
CA ASP A 91 -7.77 2.48 1.30
C ASP A 91 -6.94 1.72 0.25
N ASP A 92 -7.61 1.09 -0.73
CA ASP A 92 -7.04 0.61 -2.01
C ASP A 92 -5.79 -0.30 -1.94
N PHE A 93 -5.34 -0.70 -0.75
CA PHE A 93 -4.26 -1.63 -0.53
C PHE A 93 -4.78 -3.06 -0.53
N ILE A 94 -4.76 -3.69 -1.70
CA ILE A 94 -4.70 -5.16 -1.75
C ILE A 94 -3.31 -5.56 -1.29
N LEU A 95 -3.18 -6.09 -0.07
CA LEU A 95 -1.95 -6.69 0.44
C LEU A 95 -1.66 -8.00 -0.32
N HIS A 96 -1.05 -7.87 -1.49
CA HIS A 96 -0.40 -9.00 -2.15
C HIS A 96 0.88 -9.34 -1.37
N LEU A 97 0.82 -10.40 -0.58
CA LEU A 97 1.92 -10.85 0.28
C LEU A 97 2.98 -11.63 -0.52
N ALA A 98 3.46 -11.06 -1.62
CA ALA A 98 4.64 -11.57 -2.30
C ALA A 98 5.90 -11.08 -1.60
N GLY A 99 6.82 -12.00 -1.35
CA GLY A 99 8.26 -11.76 -1.11
C GLY A 99 8.68 -10.77 -0.01
N PRO A 100 9.95 -10.82 0.42
CA PRO A 100 10.60 -9.68 1.01
C PRO A 100 11.10 -8.75 -0.10
N PHE A 101 10.35 -7.69 -0.41
CA PHE A 101 10.83 -6.64 -1.33
C PHE A 101 11.69 -5.60 -0.60
N GLU A 102 12.66 -5.03 -1.30
CA GLU A 102 13.49 -3.93 -0.81
C GLU A 102 12.67 -2.63 -0.82
N GLY A 103 12.30 -2.11 0.36
CA GLY A 103 11.41 -0.95 0.50
C GLY A 103 11.96 0.40 0.00
N ALA A 104 13.14 0.42 -0.63
CA ALA A 104 13.65 1.57 -1.38
C ALA A 104 13.23 1.55 -2.86
N ARG A 105 12.72 0.41 -3.35
CA ARG A 105 12.21 0.26 -4.72
C ARG A 105 10.77 0.79 -4.79
N HIS A 106 10.43 1.41 -5.91
CA HIS A 106 9.10 1.97 -6.13
C HIS A 106 8.07 0.85 -6.29
N ASP A 107 6.82 1.11 -5.91
CA ASP A 107 5.75 0.09 -5.90
C ASP A 107 5.53 -0.55 -7.28
N ALA A 108 5.74 0.19 -8.37
CA ALA A 108 5.67 -0.33 -9.74
C ALA A 108 6.72 -1.42 -10.03
N PHE A 109 7.92 -1.27 -9.47
CA PHE A 109 8.97 -2.27 -9.59
C PHE A 109 8.63 -3.53 -8.78
N THR A 110 8.09 -3.33 -7.57
CA THR A 110 7.60 -4.41 -6.71
C THR A 110 6.48 -5.20 -7.38
N TYR A 111 5.55 -4.52 -8.05
CA TYR A 111 4.47 -5.14 -8.82
C TYR A 111 5.02 -6.04 -9.94
N LEU A 112 5.97 -5.55 -10.74
CA LEU A 112 6.60 -6.33 -11.80
C LEU A 112 7.31 -7.58 -11.26
N GLU A 113 8.10 -7.44 -10.21
CA GLU A 113 8.81 -8.56 -9.57
C GLU A 113 7.87 -9.59 -8.94
N SER A 114 6.67 -9.17 -8.51
CA SER A 114 5.71 -10.06 -7.85
C SER A 114 5.12 -11.13 -8.77
N GLN A 115 5.27 -10.97 -10.10
CA GLN A 115 4.67 -11.84 -11.11
C GLN A 115 3.14 -11.98 -10.98
N ALA A 116 2.47 -10.98 -10.38
CA ALA A 116 1.04 -10.99 -10.14
C ALA A 116 0.22 -11.22 -11.43
N GLU A 117 0.65 -10.65 -12.56
CA GLU A 117 -0.04 -10.85 -13.85
C GLU A 117 0.05 -12.28 -14.35
N SER A 118 1.19 -12.95 -14.17
CA SER A 118 1.38 -14.35 -14.56
C SER A 118 0.47 -15.27 -13.75
N MET A 119 0.40 -15.05 -12.43
CA MET A 119 -0.48 -15.81 -11.54
C MET A 119 -1.96 -15.55 -11.87
N LEU A 120 -2.32 -14.30 -12.18
CA LEU A 120 -3.69 -13.96 -12.55
C LEU A 120 -4.09 -14.66 -13.85
N ARG A 121 -3.20 -14.67 -14.85
CA ARG A 121 -3.41 -15.38 -16.12
C ARG A 121 -3.65 -16.87 -15.92
N GLU A 122 -2.76 -17.54 -15.19
CA GLU A 122 -2.90 -18.97 -14.88
C GLU A 122 -4.25 -19.26 -14.21
N LYS A 123 -4.64 -18.41 -13.25
CA LYS A 123 -5.93 -18.57 -12.58
C LYS A 123 -7.11 -18.32 -13.52
N MET A 124 -7.06 -17.32 -14.40
CA MET A 124 -8.11 -17.07 -15.38
C MET A 124 -8.34 -18.26 -16.31
N GLU A 125 -7.26 -18.89 -16.77
CA GLU A 125 -7.30 -20.09 -17.60
C GLU A 125 -7.96 -21.25 -16.85
N GLU A 126 -7.69 -21.39 -15.55
CA GLU A 126 -8.32 -22.38 -14.68
C GLU A 126 -9.83 -22.13 -14.46
N VAL A 127 -10.23 -20.89 -14.16
CA VAL A 127 -11.63 -20.57 -13.77
C VAL A 127 -12.52 -20.19 -14.95
N GLY A 128 -11.96 -19.95 -16.14
CA GLY A 128 -12.71 -19.57 -17.34
C GLY A 128 -13.36 -18.18 -17.25
N GLY A 129 -12.69 -17.21 -16.61
CA GLY A 129 -13.20 -15.85 -16.41
C GLY A 129 -12.13 -14.78 -16.55
N GLN A 130 -12.51 -13.57 -16.95
CA GLN A 130 -11.60 -12.43 -17.08
C GLN A 130 -11.61 -11.56 -15.81
N PHE A 131 -10.51 -11.58 -15.07
CA PHE A 131 -10.28 -10.73 -13.90
C PHE A 131 -9.36 -9.55 -14.24
N ARG A 132 -9.39 -8.46 -13.48
CA ARG A 132 -8.41 -7.37 -13.63
C ARG A 132 -8.05 -6.85 -12.24
N LEU A 133 -6.77 -6.58 -12.03
CA LEU A 133 -6.28 -5.89 -10.84
C LEU A 133 -6.60 -4.40 -10.97
N TYR A 134 -7.00 -3.78 -9.87
CA TYR A 134 -7.14 -2.32 -9.78
C TYR A 134 -5.93 -1.78 -9.02
N GLY A 135 -5.14 -0.93 -9.67
CA GLY A 135 -3.87 -0.44 -9.15
C GLY A 135 -3.74 1.07 -9.17
N ASP A 136 -2.70 1.61 -8.53
CA ASP A 136 -2.44 3.05 -8.46
C ASP A 136 -2.23 3.68 -9.86
N PRO A 137 -2.60 4.96 -10.10
CA PRO A 137 -2.37 5.65 -11.38
C PRO A 137 -0.91 5.67 -11.87
N ALA A 138 0.05 5.47 -10.96
CA ALA A 138 1.47 5.34 -11.25
C ALA A 138 1.84 4.01 -11.95
N TYR A 139 0.96 3.01 -11.93
CA TYR A 139 1.19 1.77 -12.66
C TYR A 139 0.85 1.89 -14.14
N THR A 140 1.47 1.01 -14.93
CA THR A 140 1.23 0.88 -16.37
C THR A 140 0.01 0.02 -16.61
N LEU A 141 -0.95 0.51 -17.41
CA LEU A 141 -2.11 -0.28 -17.83
C LEU A 141 -1.67 -1.55 -18.57
N SER A 142 -2.36 -2.66 -18.30
CA SER A 142 -2.18 -3.93 -19.00
C SER A 142 -3.50 -4.66 -19.13
N ASP A 143 -3.52 -5.79 -19.85
CA ASP A 143 -4.71 -6.66 -19.92
C ASP A 143 -5.15 -7.19 -18.53
N TYR A 144 -4.22 -7.18 -17.57
CA TYR A 144 -4.38 -7.70 -16.22
C TYR A 144 -4.47 -6.60 -15.15
N LEU A 145 -4.16 -5.34 -15.48
CA LEU A 145 -4.13 -4.21 -14.55
C LEU A 145 -4.80 -2.95 -15.13
N ILE A 146 -5.84 -2.50 -14.45
CA ILE A 146 -6.50 -1.21 -14.67
C ILE A 146 -6.11 -0.24 -13.56
N THR A 147 -6.03 1.04 -13.91
CA THR A 147 -5.72 2.11 -12.94
C THR A 147 -6.82 3.16 -12.98
N PRO A 148 -7.04 3.93 -11.88
CA PRO A 148 -7.95 5.06 -11.90
C PRO A 148 -7.57 6.04 -13.00
N PHE A 149 -8.56 6.77 -13.52
CA PHE A 149 -8.31 7.88 -14.42
C PHE A 149 -7.25 8.81 -13.83
N ARG A 150 -6.14 9.00 -14.54
CA ARG A 150 -5.21 10.10 -14.27
C ARG A 150 -6.03 11.37 -14.39
N LYS A 151 -5.85 12.35 -13.48
CA LYS A 151 -6.58 13.63 -13.55
C LYS A 151 -6.63 14.10 -15.00
N ALA A 152 -7.84 14.10 -15.56
CA ALA A 152 -8.09 14.45 -16.94
C ALA A 152 -7.46 15.82 -17.21
N THR A 153 -6.47 15.86 -18.09
CA THR A 153 -5.89 17.15 -18.54
C THR A 153 -6.56 17.64 -19.83
N GLN A 154 -7.38 16.81 -20.47
CA GLN A 154 -8.09 17.13 -21.71
C GLN A 154 -9.61 17.13 -21.52
N ARG A 155 -10.29 18.04 -22.25
CA ARG A 155 -11.74 18.30 -22.12
C ARG A 155 -12.60 17.09 -22.46
N ASP A 156 -12.16 16.25 -23.40
CA ASP A 156 -12.93 15.09 -23.86
C ASP A 156 -12.97 13.96 -22.80
N GLU A 157 -11.95 13.88 -21.93
CA GLU A 157 -11.93 12.96 -20.78
C GLU A 157 -12.81 13.43 -19.60
N ILE A 158 -13.18 14.72 -19.58
CA ILE A 158 -14.07 15.28 -18.55
C ILE A 158 -15.53 14.91 -18.86
N GLU A 159 -15.92 14.83 -20.13
CA GLU A 159 -17.31 14.57 -20.54
C GLU A 159 -17.73 13.09 -20.39
N PHE A 160 -16.76 12.17 -20.27
CA PHE A 160 -17.00 10.74 -20.04
C PHE A 160 -17.04 10.35 -18.55
N ASN A 161 -16.51 11.19 -17.64
CA ASN A 161 -16.61 11.01 -16.19
C ASN A 161 -17.94 11.55 -15.63
#